data_AF-A0A914M6B5-F1
#
_entry.id   AF-A0A914M6B5-F1
#
_cell.length_a   1.000
_cell.length_b   1.000
_cell.length_c   1.000
_cell.angle_alpha   90.00
_cell.angle_beta   90.00
_cell.angle_gamma   90.00
#
_symmetry.space_group_name_H-M   'P 1'
#
loop_
_entity.id
_entity.type
_entity.pdbx_description
1 polymer ?
#
loop_
_entity_poly.entity_id
_entity_poly.type
_entity_poly.pdbx_seq_one_letter_code
_entity_poly.pdbx_strand_id
1 'polypeptide(L)'
;MLKGDWLKVLTLKDFVYFPNISNDILQSYSSLFSLYARPTTKIGPFLIGLIIGYFTTLKETLLLKPKTSKFLFFGGFLLLFLTIYGILPEYWYPNQGNTLYNTLYTATFRTIFTVGIAFIVISVLYGERSSRPISRIWSIFAQLTFSAFLVHMPVVFLFNYISAFQRIESVYGLLLAFPFALILTFFVALIFHCFIEKPLAKLFLS
;
A
#
# COMPACT_ATOMS: atom_id res chain seq x y z
N MET A 1 30.16 5.42 28.14
CA MET A 1 29.56 6.51 27.33
C MET A 1 29.70 6.16 25.86
N LEU A 2 28.88 5.21 25.38
CA LEU A 2 28.87 4.73 23.99
C LEU A 2 27.40 4.69 23.57
N LYS A 3 26.93 5.71 22.87
CA LYS A 3 25.53 5.84 22.44
C LYS A 3 25.48 5.86 20.92
N GLY A 4 25.26 4.68 20.33
CA GLY A 4 24.31 4.50 19.24
C GLY A 4 24.61 5.11 17.87
N ASP A 5 25.82 4.93 17.32
CA ASP A 5 26.12 5.28 15.91
C ASP A 5 25.59 4.27 14.86
N TRP A 6 24.88 3.22 15.27
CA TRP A 6 24.32 2.21 14.35
C TRP A 6 23.06 2.67 13.58
N LEU A 7 22.53 3.86 13.87
CA LEU A 7 21.36 4.42 13.16
C LEU A 7 21.74 5.22 11.89
N LYS A 8 23.04 5.35 11.57
CA LYS A 8 23.52 5.97 10.32
C LYS A 8 23.68 4.98 9.16
N VAL A 9 23.07 3.79 9.22
CA VAL A 9 23.40 2.72 8.26
C VAL A 9 22.70 2.84 6.91
N LEU A 10 21.72 3.73 6.70
CA LEU A 10 21.10 3.90 5.37
C LEU A 10 20.64 5.34 5.16
N THR A 11 21.53 6.20 4.66
CA THR A 11 21.15 7.53 4.20
C THR A 11 20.52 7.44 2.82
N LEU A 12 19.48 8.24 2.54
CA LEU A 12 18.78 8.23 1.24
C LEU A 12 19.66 8.49 0.01
N LYS A 13 20.84 9.09 0.19
CA LYS A 13 21.84 9.21 -0.87
C LYS A 13 22.27 7.84 -1.42
N ASP A 14 22.19 6.80 -0.60
CA ASP A 14 22.52 5.42 -0.98
C ASP A 14 21.35 4.72 -1.71
N PHE A 15 20.12 5.25 -1.56
CA PHE A 15 18.90 4.68 -2.13
C PHE A 15 18.32 5.46 -3.31
N VAL A 16 18.77 6.68 -3.58
CA VAL A 16 18.21 7.47 -4.66
C VAL A 16 19.32 8.33 -5.26
N TYR A 17 19.91 7.87 -6.37
CA TYR A 17 20.94 8.61 -7.09
C TYR A 17 20.27 9.58 -8.05
N PHE A 18 20.14 10.85 -7.67
CA PHE A 18 19.77 11.91 -8.60
C PHE A 18 20.95 12.86 -8.80
N PRO A 19 21.60 12.89 -9.97
CA PRO A 19 22.65 13.85 -10.24
C PRO A 19 22.02 15.24 -10.41
N ASN A 20 22.46 16.21 -9.60
CA ASN A 20 22.15 17.64 -9.74
C ASN A 20 20.71 18.10 -9.36
N ILE A 21 20.24 17.69 -8.17
CA ILE A 21 18.93 18.11 -7.63
C ILE A 21 19.07 19.18 -6.54
N SER A 22 18.14 20.15 -6.50
CA SER A 22 18.05 21.17 -5.46
C SER A 22 17.84 20.55 -4.06
N ASN A 23 18.40 21.17 -3.02
CA ASN A 23 18.33 20.65 -1.64
C ASN A 23 16.87 20.40 -1.17
N ASP A 24 15.90 21.15 -1.69
CA ASP A 24 14.47 21.06 -1.34
C ASP A 24 13.83 19.74 -1.79
N ILE A 25 14.18 19.26 -2.97
CA ILE A 25 13.67 17.99 -3.52
C ILE A 25 14.27 16.82 -2.74
N LEU A 26 15.58 16.89 -2.43
CA LEU A 26 16.26 15.89 -1.60
C LEU A 26 15.63 15.80 -0.20
N GLN A 27 15.29 16.95 0.39
CA GLN A 27 14.58 17.02 1.68
C GLN A 27 13.18 16.40 1.59
N SER A 28 12.46 16.62 0.48
CA SER A 28 11.14 16.06 0.25
C SER A 28 11.16 14.52 0.15
N TYR A 29 12.08 13.95 -0.64
CA TYR A 29 12.30 12.50 -0.69
C TYR A 29 12.71 11.94 0.66
N SER A 30 13.53 12.67 1.41
CA SER A 30 13.94 12.24 2.75
C SER A 30 12.81 12.19 3.76
N SER A 31 11.92 13.18 3.67
CA SER A 31 10.72 13.25 4.49
C SER A 31 9.78 12.09 4.16
N LEU A 32 9.54 11.83 2.86
CA LEU A 32 8.71 10.71 2.39
C LEU A 32 9.26 9.36 2.86
N PHE A 33 10.56 9.10 2.68
CA PHE A 33 11.16 7.85 3.10
C PHE A 33 11.14 7.69 4.62
N SER A 34 11.39 8.76 5.38
CA SER A 34 11.27 8.71 6.83
C SER A 34 9.85 8.39 7.30
N LEU A 35 8.83 8.84 6.56
CA LEU A 35 7.42 8.54 6.80
C LEU A 35 7.07 7.09 6.44
N TYR A 36 7.64 6.58 5.34
CA TYR A 36 7.48 5.20 4.86
C TYR A 36 8.22 4.17 5.72
N ALA A 37 9.40 4.51 6.23
CA ALA A 37 10.25 3.63 7.03
C ALA A 37 9.76 3.50 8.48
N ARG A 38 9.04 4.51 9.00
CA ARG A 38 8.51 4.48 10.36
C ARG A 38 7.48 3.35 10.55
N PRO A 39 7.71 2.41 11.47
CA PRO A 39 6.75 1.34 11.73
C PRO A 39 5.48 1.85 12.42
N THR A 40 5.56 2.97 13.13
CA THR A 40 4.44 3.56 13.90
C THR A 40 3.23 3.92 13.03
N THR A 41 3.45 4.27 11.76
CA THR A 41 2.37 4.62 10.82
C THR A 41 1.63 3.39 10.25
N LYS A 42 2.14 2.18 10.53
CA LYS A 42 1.62 0.91 10.00
C LYS A 42 0.89 0.07 11.06
N ILE A 43 1.02 0.41 12.34
CA ILE A 43 0.44 -0.35 13.46
C ILE A 43 -1.10 -0.36 13.38
N GLY A 44 -1.73 0.79 13.09
CA GLY A 44 -3.20 0.89 13.02
C GLY A 44 -3.82 -0.08 12.02
N PRO A 45 -3.44 -0.03 10.73
CA PRO A 45 -3.89 -0.99 9.73
C PRO A 45 -3.64 -2.45 10.12
N PHE A 46 -2.46 -2.74 10.68
CA PHE A 46 -2.09 -4.09 11.07
C PHE A 46 -2.98 -4.65 12.18
N LEU A 47 -3.26 -3.87 13.23
CA LEU A 47 -4.14 -4.28 14.33
C LEU A 47 -5.56 -4.54 13.85
N ILE A 48 -6.11 -3.68 12.99
CA ILE A 48 -7.46 -3.85 12.42
C ILE A 48 -7.52 -5.16 11.63
N GLY A 49 -6.54 -5.40 10.75
CA GLY A 49 -6.46 -6.64 9.97
C GLY A 49 -6.36 -7.88 10.85
N LEU A 50 -5.55 -7.83 11.90
CA LEU A 50 -5.37 -8.95 12.85
C LEU A 50 -6.66 -9.25 13.61
N ILE A 51 -7.35 -8.21 14.11
CA ILE A 51 -8.63 -8.36 14.82
C ILE A 51 -9.68 -9.01 13.92
N ILE A 52 -9.79 -8.55 12.67
CA ILE A 52 -10.77 -9.10 11.72
C ILE A 52 -10.44 -10.54 11.36
N GLY A 53 -9.17 -10.83 11.05
CA GLY A 53 -8.71 -12.18 10.76
C GLY A 53 -8.98 -13.13 11.93
N TYR A 54 -8.72 -12.69 13.15
CA TYR A 54 -9.05 -13.46 14.36
C TYR A 54 -10.55 -13.74 14.46
N PHE A 55 -11.41 -12.74 14.26
CA PHE A 55 -12.86 -12.96 14.26
C PHE A 55 -13.33 -13.91 13.16
N THR A 56 -12.71 -13.88 11.97
CA THR A 56 -12.98 -14.82 10.88
C THR A 56 -12.69 -16.26 11.28
N THR A 57 -11.62 -16.51 12.05
CA THR A 57 -11.31 -17.88 12.53
C THR A 57 -12.27 -18.37 13.62
N LEU A 58 -12.92 -17.47 14.36
CA LEU A 58 -13.78 -17.84 15.49
C LEU A 58 -15.23 -18.12 15.12
N LYS A 59 -15.73 -17.61 13.98
CA LYS A 59 -17.16 -17.62 13.66
C LYS A 59 -17.43 -18.03 12.23
N GLU A 60 -17.38 -19.33 11.95
CA GLU A 60 -17.69 -19.88 10.61
C GLU A 60 -19.18 -19.78 10.22
N THR A 61 -20.08 -19.49 11.16
CA THR A 61 -21.54 -19.60 10.94
C THR A 61 -22.31 -18.26 10.98
N LEU A 62 -21.63 -17.13 11.11
CA LEU A 62 -22.32 -15.83 11.08
C LEU A 62 -22.75 -15.48 9.65
N LEU A 63 -24.06 -15.47 9.40
CA LEU A 63 -24.62 -14.94 8.17
C LEU A 63 -25.22 -13.56 8.42
N LEU A 64 -24.72 -12.56 7.68
CA LEU A 64 -25.27 -11.21 7.69
C LEU A 64 -26.48 -11.13 6.77
N LYS A 65 -27.54 -10.50 7.28
CA LYS A 65 -28.71 -10.11 6.48
C LYS A 65 -28.25 -9.35 5.23
N PRO A 66 -28.91 -9.54 4.07
CA PRO A 66 -28.46 -8.97 2.80
C PRO A 66 -28.51 -7.43 2.79
N LYS A 67 -29.41 -6.82 3.57
CA LYS A 67 -29.45 -5.37 3.76
C LYS A 67 -28.20 -4.85 4.48
N THR A 68 -27.79 -5.52 5.55
CA THR A 68 -26.60 -5.16 6.34
C THR A 68 -25.32 -5.38 5.56
N SER A 69 -25.19 -6.49 4.84
CA SER A 69 -24.04 -6.76 3.95
C SER A 69 -23.89 -5.67 2.88
N LYS A 70 -24.97 -5.28 2.19
CA LYS A 70 -24.92 -4.17 1.22
C LYS A 70 -24.53 -2.85 1.86
N PHE A 71 -25.10 -2.53 3.04
CA PHE A 71 -24.76 -1.30 3.74
C PHE A 71 -23.27 -1.25 4.11
N LEU A 72 -22.70 -2.34 4.63
CA LEU A 72 -21.27 -2.42 4.93
C LEU A 72 -20.40 -2.32 3.66
N PHE A 73 -20.82 -2.97 2.57
CA PHE A 73 -20.10 -2.89 1.30
C PHE A 73 -20.05 -1.45 0.76
N PHE A 74 -21.21 -0.81 0.60
CA PHE A 74 -21.29 0.56 0.10
C PHE A 74 -20.71 1.58 1.08
N GLY A 75 -20.90 1.38 2.39
CA GLY A 75 -20.31 2.21 3.43
C GLY A 75 -18.78 2.11 3.44
N GLY A 76 -18.23 0.92 3.26
CA GLY A 76 -16.80 0.69 3.08
C GLY A 76 -16.27 1.40 1.84
N PHE A 77 -16.92 1.23 0.67
CA PHE A 77 -16.56 1.94 -0.55
C PHE A 77 -16.59 3.46 -0.37
N LEU A 78 -17.66 4.00 0.22
CA LEU A 78 -17.78 5.44 0.49
C LEU A 78 -16.63 5.91 1.38
N LEU A 79 -16.28 5.15 2.42
CA LEU A 79 -15.18 5.51 3.32
C LEU A 79 -13.83 5.52 2.59
N LEU A 80 -13.59 4.57 1.67
CA LEU A 80 -12.40 4.57 0.82
C LEU A 80 -12.35 5.79 -0.08
N PHE A 81 -13.47 6.12 -0.74
CA PHE A 81 -13.57 7.31 -1.58
C PHE A 81 -13.32 8.58 -0.77
N LEU A 82 -13.98 8.75 0.37
CA LEU A 82 -13.78 9.90 1.25
C LEU A 82 -12.35 10.00 1.75
N THR A 83 -11.71 8.86 2.06
CA THR A 83 -10.32 8.86 2.47
C THR A 83 -9.40 9.26 1.32
N ILE A 84 -9.58 8.72 0.11
CA ILE A 84 -8.73 9.09 -1.04
C ILE A 84 -8.89 10.57 -1.40
N TYR A 85 -10.12 11.08 -1.43
CA TYR A 85 -10.38 12.48 -1.78
C TYR A 85 -10.17 13.44 -0.61
N GLY A 86 -10.01 12.94 0.61
CA GLY A 86 -9.75 13.76 1.80
C GLY A 86 -8.41 14.49 1.75
N ILE A 87 -7.49 14.11 0.86
CA ILE A 87 -6.21 14.82 0.68
C ILE A 87 -6.33 16.08 -0.18
N LEU A 88 -7.43 16.29 -0.90
CA LEU A 88 -7.58 17.42 -1.83
C LEU A 88 -7.34 18.82 -1.20
N PRO A 89 -7.82 19.10 0.03
CA PRO A 89 -7.56 20.40 0.66
C PRO A 89 -6.07 20.69 0.85
N GLU A 90 -5.26 19.66 1.11
CA GLU A 90 -3.80 19.78 1.22
C GLU A 90 -3.15 20.13 -0.13
N TYR A 91 -3.66 19.59 -1.23
CA TYR A 91 -3.18 19.90 -2.58
C TYR A 91 -3.60 21.28 -3.09
N TRP A 92 -4.80 21.76 -2.73
CA TRP A 92 -5.29 23.07 -3.19
C TRP A 92 -4.66 24.24 -2.43
N TYR A 93 -4.24 24.02 -1.18
CA TYR A 93 -3.66 25.05 -0.33
C TYR A 93 -2.29 24.63 0.25
N PRO A 94 -1.27 24.42 -0.59
CA PRO A 94 0.03 23.91 -0.13
C PRO A 94 0.76 24.87 0.82
N ASN A 95 0.48 26.17 0.75
CA ASN A 95 1.15 27.21 1.56
C ASN A 95 0.47 27.45 2.92
N GLN A 96 -0.58 26.70 3.27
CA GLN A 96 -1.38 26.95 4.46
C GLN A 96 -0.72 26.44 5.77
N GLY A 97 0.48 25.86 5.67
CA GLY A 97 1.24 25.34 6.80
C GLY A 97 0.60 24.12 7.45
N ASN A 98 1.08 23.74 8.64
CA ASN A 98 0.58 22.59 9.36
C ASN A 98 -0.74 22.91 10.09
N THR A 99 -1.86 22.81 9.36
CA THR A 99 -3.20 22.94 9.95
C THR A 99 -3.55 21.71 10.79
N LEU A 100 -4.43 21.89 11.78
CA LEU A 100 -4.97 20.76 12.55
C LEU A 100 -5.58 19.68 11.65
N TYR A 101 -6.21 20.10 10.55
CA TYR A 101 -6.75 19.20 9.53
C TYR A 101 -5.67 18.34 8.89
N ASN A 102 -4.59 18.94 8.35
CA ASN A 102 -3.50 18.18 7.71
C ASN A 102 -2.83 17.20 8.67
N THR A 103 -2.60 17.63 9.92
CA THR A 103 -2.03 16.74 10.94
C THR A 103 -2.95 15.55 11.23
N LEU A 104 -4.23 15.80 11.50
CA LEU A 104 -5.20 14.75 11.83
C LEU A 104 -5.44 13.81 10.66
N TYR A 105 -5.60 14.37 9.45
CA TYR A 105 -5.79 13.60 8.25
C TYR A 105 -4.57 12.70 7.98
N THR A 106 -3.36 13.26 7.97
CA THR A 106 -2.10 12.49 7.76
C THR A 106 -1.89 11.40 8.82
N ALA A 107 -2.35 11.61 10.05
CA ALA A 107 -2.25 10.61 11.11
C ALA A 107 -3.28 9.48 10.98
N THR A 108 -4.49 9.76 10.48
CA THR A 108 -5.63 8.84 10.56
C THR A 108 -6.00 8.17 9.25
N PHE A 109 -5.64 8.74 8.09
CA PHE A 109 -6.11 8.28 6.78
C PHE A 109 -5.84 6.79 6.54
N ARG A 110 -4.65 6.28 6.91
CA ARG A 110 -4.29 4.85 6.73
C ARG A 110 -5.20 3.93 7.53
N THR A 111 -5.51 4.33 8.76
CA THR A 111 -6.37 3.57 9.68
C THR A 111 -7.81 3.58 9.17
N ILE A 112 -8.33 4.75 8.79
CA ILE A 112 -9.70 4.90 8.24
C ILE A 112 -9.84 4.12 6.92
N PHE A 113 -8.84 4.19 6.05
CA PHE A 113 -8.80 3.41 4.82
C PHE A 113 -8.90 1.90 5.11
N THR A 114 -8.17 1.43 6.12
CA THR A 114 -8.19 0.02 6.52
C THR A 114 -9.55 -0.39 7.09
N VAL A 115 -10.23 0.49 7.84
CA VAL A 115 -11.61 0.26 8.28
C VAL A 115 -12.57 0.16 7.08
N GLY A 116 -12.35 0.94 6.02
CA GLY A 116 -13.13 0.82 4.79
C GLY A 116 -12.97 -0.54 4.12
N ILE A 117 -11.72 -1.01 3.99
CA ILE A 117 -11.41 -2.35 3.47
C ILE A 117 -12.02 -3.43 4.38
N ALA A 118 -11.91 -3.27 5.69
CA ALA A 118 -12.49 -4.18 6.69
C ALA A 118 -13.99 -4.41 6.48
N PHE A 119 -14.76 -3.33 6.28
CA PHE A 119 -16.20 -3.43 6.02
C PHE A 119 -16.51 -4.18 4.73
N ILE A 120 -15.72 -3.95 3.68
CA ILE A 120 -15.85 -4.70 2.42
C ILE A 120 -15.56 -6.19 2.66
N VAL A 121 -14.45 -6.53 3.33
CA VAL A 121 -14.07 -7.92 3.63
C VAL A 121 -15.17 -8.62 4.44
N ILE A 122 -15.66 -8.00 5.52
CA ILE A 122 -16.76 -8.53 6.35
C ILE A 122 -18.03 -8.72 5.53
N SER A 123 -18.38 -7.76 4.67
CA SER A 123 -19.59 -7.83 3.85
C SER A 123 -19.55 -8.98 2.83
N VAL A 124 -18.35 -9.28 2.30
CA VAL A 124 -18.12 -10.35 1.34
C VAL A 124 -18.03 -11.69 2.05
N LEU A 125 -17.30 -11.82 3.16
CA LEU A 125 -17.14 -13.09 3.86
C LEU A 125 -18.46 -13.59 4.46
N TYR A 126 -19.17 -12.73 5.19
CA TYR A 126 -20.37 -13.11 5.95
C TYR A 126 -21.69 -12.84 5.21
N GLY A 127 -21.65 -12.30 3.98
CA GLY A 127 -22.87 -12.05 3.22
C GLY A 127 -23.52 -13.35 2.75
N GLU A 128 -24.84 -13.49 2.90
CA GLU A 128 -25.63 -14.64 2.41
C GLU A 128 -25.43 -14.99 0.91
N ARG A 129 -24.86 -14.07 0.12
CA ARG A 129 -24.59 -14.22 -1.32
C ARG A 129 -23.09 -14.36 -1.66
N SER A 130 -22.22 -14.61 -0.68
CA SER A 130 -20.75 -14.62 -0.84
C SER A 130 -20.22 -15.66 -1.84
N SER A 131 -20.99 -16.71 -2.13
CA SER A 131 -20.56 -17.83 -2.98
C SER A 131 -20.68 -17.57 -4.49
N ARG A 132 -20.40 -16.35 -4.96
CA ARG A 132 -20.17 -16.16 -6.40
C ARG A 132 -18.74 -16.60 -6.71
N PRO A 133 -18.53 -17.56 -7.63
CA PRO A 133 -17.18 -17.98 -7.96
C PRO A 133 -16.42 -16.79 -8.54
N ILE A 134 -15.41 -16.33 -7.80
CA ILE A 134 -14.43 -15.37 -8.31
C ILE A 134 -13.69 -16.06 -9.45
N SER A 135 -13.55 -15.36 -10.58
CA SER A 135 -12.80 -15.88 -11.72
C SER A 135 -11.38 -16.27 -11.27
N ARG A 136 -10.89 -17.41 -11.77
CA ARG A 136 -9.56 -17.93 -11.45
C ARG A 136 -8.45 -16.89 -11.71
N ILE A 137 -8.65 -16.01 -12.70
CA ILE A 137 -7.74 -14.92 -13.04
C ILE A 137 -7.61 -13.93 -11.88
N TRP A 138 -8.73 -13.53 -11.26
CA TRP A 138 -8.72 -12.62 -10.11
C TRP A 138 -8.06 -13.23 -8.88
N SER A 139 -8.18 -14.55 -8.68
CA SER A 139 -7.48 -15.25 -7.61
C SER A 139 -5.96 -15.23 -7.81
N ILE A 140 -5.48 -15.40 -9.06
CA ILE A 140 -4.06 -15.31 -9.40
C ILE A 140 -3.54 -13.88 -9.12
N PHE A 141 -4.25 -12.85 -9.56
CA PHE A 141 -3.85 -11.46 -9.30
C PHE A 141 -3.84 -11.12 -7.81
N ALA A 142 -4.79 -11.63 -7.03
CA ALA A 142 -4.82 -11.44 -5.59
C ALA A 142 -3.57 -12.02 -4.91
N GLN A 143 -3.13 -13.22 -5.30
CA GLN A 143 -1.91 -13.84 -4.79
C GLN A 143 -0.65 -13.06 -5.23
N LEU A 144 -0.59 -12.63 -6.50
CA LEU A 144 0.54 -11.85 -7.01
C LEU A 144 0.70 -10.49 -6.33
N THR A 145 -0.39 -9.90 -5.81
CA THR A 145 -0.34 -8.55 -5.21
C THR A 145 0.57 -8.51 -3.98
N PHE A 146 0.59 -9.59 -3.19
CA PHE A 146 1.50 -9.71 -2.05
C PHE A 146 2.96 -9.77 -2.50
N SER A 147 3.28 -10.64 -3.45
CA SER A 147 4.61 -10.74 -4.06
C SER A 147 5.05 -9.42 -4.71
N ALA A 148 4.14 -8.72 -5.40
CA ALA A 148 4.40 -7.42 -5.99
C ALA A 148 4.71 -6.36 -4.92
N PHE A 149 4.00 -6.39 -3.79
CA PHE A 149 4.30 -5.51 -2.66
C PHE A 149 5.70 -5.75 -2.05
N LEU A 150 6.22 -6.98 -2.05
CA LEU A 150 7.60 -7.20 -1.57
C LEU A 150 8.65 -6.67 -2.54
N VAL A 151 8.40 -6.82 -3.84
CA VAL A 151 9.40 -6.56 -4.89
C VAL A 151 9.33 -5.13 -5.44
N HIS A 152 8.22 -4.41 -5.27
CA HIS A 152 8.07 -3.06 -5.86
C HIS A 152 9.14 -2.08 -5.41
N MET A 153 9.56 -2.09 -4.14
CA MET A 153 10.57 -1.15 -3.64
C MET A 153 11.93 -1.32 -4.35
N PRO A 154 12.50 -2.55 -4.44
CA PRO A 154 13.68 -2.81 -5.28
C PRO A 154 13.50 -2.42 -6.76
N VAL A 155 12.33 -2.67 -7.35
CA VAL A 155 12.06 -2.34 -8.75
C VAL A 155 12.05 -0.82 -8.95
N VAL A 156 11.31 -0.08 -8.12
CA VAL A 156 11.27 1.39 -8.16
C VAL A 156 12.67 1.98 -7.92
N PHE A 157 13.47 1.38 -7.05
CA PHE A 157 14.86 1.75 -6.84
C PHE A 157 15.68 1.63 -8.15
N LEU A 158 15.58 0.49 -8.83
CA LEU A 158 16.28 0.27 -10.10
C LEU A 158 15.83 1.27 -11.18
N PHE A 159 14.53 1.56 -11.26
CA PHE A 159 14.00 2.59 -12.16
C PHE A 159 14.58 3.97 -11.86
N ASN A 160 14.72 4.33 -10.59
CA ASN A 160 15.32 5.60 -10.19
C ASN A 160 16.81 5.68 -10.52
N TYR A 161 17.55 4.57 -10.57
CA TYR A 161 18.96 4.58 -10.94
C TYR A 161 19.19 4.82 -12.45
N ILE A 162 18.22 4.49 -13.29
CA ILE A 162 18.32 4.63 -14.74
C ILE A 162 18.07 6.10 -15.13
N SER A 163 19.12 6.79 -15.56
CA SER A 163 19.11 8.20 -15.94
C SER A 163 18.09 8.57 -17.04
N ALA A 164 17.70 7.60 -17.89
CA ALA A 164 16.67 7.79 -18.91
C ALA A 164 15.28 8.07 -18.31
N PHE A 165 14.93 7.45 -17.18
CA PHE A 165 13.64 7.68 -16.52
C PHE A 165 13.60 8.98 -15.71
N GLN A 166 14.76 9.45 -15.24
CA GLN A 166 14.89 10.70 -14.49
C GLN A 166 14.71 11.95 -15.37
N ARG A 167 15.00 11.84 -16.66
CA ARG A 167 14.94 12.95 -17.64
C ARG A 167 13.56 13.10 -18.29
N ILE A 168 12.58 12.30 -17.85
CA ILE A 168 11.22 12.36 -18.38
C ILE A 168 10.49 13.55 -17.75
N GLU A 169 10.55 14.69 -18.43
CA GLU A 169 9.83 15.91 -18.01
C GLU A 169 8.46 16.06 -18.71
N SER A 170 8.19 15.23 -19.73
CA SER A 170 6.92 15.28 -20.45
C SER A 170 5.81 14.50 -19.72
N VAL A 171 4.61 15.09 -19.68
CA VAL A 171 3.41 14.46 -19.09
C VAL A 171 3.11 13.11 -19.74
N TYR A 172 3.25 13.00 -21.06
CA TYR A 172 3.06 11.76 -21.81
C TYR A 172 4.08 10.69 -21.45
N GLY A 173 5.34 11.09 -21.24
CA GLY A 173 6.38 10.17 -20.81
C GLY A 173 6.12 9.63 -19.40
N LEU A 174 5.65 10.48 -18.47
CA LEU A 174 5.30 10.06 -17.12
C LEU A 174 4.08 9.12 -17.11
N LEU A 175 3.07 9.43 -17.94
CA LEU A 175 1.87 8.60 -18.11
C LEU A 175 2.21 7.20 -18.65
N LEU A 176 3.26 7.06 -19.46
CA LEU A 176 3.71 5.78 -20.01
C LEU A 176 4.69 5.05 -19.08
N ALA A 177 5.53 5.78 -18.35
CA ALA A 177 6.49 5.21 -17.41
C ALA A 177 5.81 4.48 -16.24
N PHE A 178 4.70 5.02 -15.72
CA PHE A 178 3.95 4.41 -14.63
C PHE A 178 3.40 3.00 -14.94
N PRO A 179 2.59 2.78 -15.99
CA PRO A 179 2.10 1.45 -16.33
C PRO A 179 3.24 0.50 -16.72
N PHE A 180 4.32 1.01 -17.33
CA PHE A 180 5.50 0.20 -17.62
C PHE A 180 6.18 -0.32 -16.34
N ALA A 181 6.40 0.54 -15.35
CA ALA A 181 6.94 0.14 -14.05
C ALA A 181 6.02 -0.84 -13.31
N LEU A 182 4.69 -0.64 -13.42
CA LEU A 182 3.69 -1.54 -12.86
C LEU A 182 3.80 -2.94 -13.49
N ILE A 183 3.80 -3.02 -14.83
CA ILE A 183 3.90 -4.29 -15.57
C ILE A 183 5.21 -5.01 -15.21
N LEU A 184 6.33 -4.29 -15.17
CA LEU A 184 7.61 -4.88 -14.80
C LEU A 184 7.57 -5.42 -13.36
N THR A 185 6.98 -4.67 -12.43
CA THR A 185 6.83 -5.11 -11.03
C THR A 185 6.02 -6.39 -10.93
N PHE A 186 4.88 -6.48 -11.63
CA PHE A 186 4.07 -7.71 -11.66
C PHE A 186 4.79 -8.87 -12.35
N PHE A 187 5.61 -8.60 -13.35
CA PHE A 187 6.43 -9.63 -14.01
C PHE A 187 7.48 -10.21 -13.06
N VAL A 188 8.24 -9.37 -12.36
CA VAL A 188 9.22 -9.84 -11.36
C VAL A 188 8.51 -10.52 -10.18
N ALA A 189 7.36 -10.00 -9.76
CA ALA A 189 6.53 -10.64 -8.73
C ALA A 189 6.07 -12.04 -9.14
N LEU A 190 5.73 -12.25 -10.41
CA LEU A 190 5.35 -13.57 -10.93
C LEU A 190 6.53 -14.56 -10.83
N ILE A 191 7.74 -14.13 -11.20
CA ILE A 191 8.95 -14.94 -11.05
C ILE A 191 9.18 -15.27 -9.57
N PHE A 192 9.15 -14.26 -8.69
CA PHE A 192 9.33 -14.44 -7.26
C PHE A 192 8.29 -15.43 -6.67
N HIS A 193 7.02 -15.26 -7.01
CA HIS A 193 5.93 -16.11 -6.56
C HIS A 193 6.11 -17.57 -7.01
N CYS A 194 6.50 -17.80 -8.27
CA CYS A 194 6.69 -19.15 -8.81
C CYS A 194 7.93 -19.87 -8.24
N PHE A 195 9.04 -19.16 -8.04
CA PHE A 195 10.32 -19.78 -7.64
C PHE A 195 10.56 -19.80 -6.14
N ILE A 196 9.90 -18.94 -5.36
CA ILE A 196 10.13 -18.82 -3.91
C ILE A 196 8.85 -19.13 -3.14
N GLU A 197 7.76 -18.39 -3.39
CA GLU A 197 6.55 -18.49 -2.57
C GLU A 197 5.86 -19.86 -2.70
N LYS A 198 5.64 -20.34 -3.94
CA LYS A 198 5.02 -21.65 -4.20
C LYS A 198 5.81 -22.85 -3.64
N PRO A 199 7.13 -22.99 -3.89
CA PRO A 199 7.87 -24.14 -3.34
C PRO A 199 7.96 -24.07 -1.82
N LEU A 200 8.11 -22.87 -1.25
CA LEU A 200 8.15 -22.70 0.20
C LEU A 200 6.81 -23.04 0.86
N ALA A 201 5.69 -22.58 0.28
CA ALA A 201 4.36 -22.96 0.74
C ALA A 201 4.15 -24.48 0.71
N LYS A 202 4.63 -25.17 -0.33
CA LYS A 202 4.54 -26.63 -0.42
C LYS A 202 5.39 -27.35 0.64
N LEU A 203 6.53 -26.77 1.05
CA LEU A 203 7.42 -27.36 2.06
C LEU A 203 6.90 -27.20 3.50
N PHE A 204 6.20 -26.10 3.80
CA PHE A 204 5.70 -25.81 5.15
C PHE A 204 4.26 -26.28 5.40
N LEU A 205 3.49 -26.58 4.35
CA LEU A 205 2.10 -27.05 4.44
C LEU A 205 1.93 -28.53 4.03
N SER A 206 3.02 -29.29 3.84
CA SER A 206 3.00 -30.76 3.71
C SER A 206 3.37 -31.43 5.03
#